data_AF-A0AAD9KMR9-F1
#
_entry.id   AF-A0AAD9KMR9-F1
#
_cell.length_a   1.000
_cell.length_b   1.000
_cell.length_c   1.000
_cell.angle_alpha   90.00
_cell.angle_beta   90.00
_cell.angle_gamma   90.00
#
_symmetry.space_group_name_H-M   'P 1'
#
loop_
_entity.id
_entity.type
_entity.pdbx_description
1 polymer ?
#
loop_
_entity_poly.entity_id
_entity_poly.type
_entity_poly.pdbx_seq_one_letter_code
_entity_poly.pdbx_strand_id
1 'polypeptide(L)'
;MHLYIYNHCSHWCEGYITKTEYAEAKCGEFLQKVLEGFDLDRTQSNLTDIDVSELQGLVTKWATNIAASPRCIFKKMRKETIKQCCVGYNGSDCQTPICDSPCRNNGLCISPNTCECTENFVGQQCEDDISEVREDYAYCYTRKSCFGDKPDGMQAVVMKSECCAWGGRGWGLQGRQCEECPDIGTTDFKDSDYSEDKPSVVANDAGLNFRTCYSYGPNYYRTFDGLEYLFPGRCKYTAFSDGARSVMVTMVNCSKYSTCRKILDIKVNQLNLVRAQGGDITVNDKPVNVTYMHGWSSPTSGIRLQYIGSNYYLEYGTMRVRWDDKDTWLITLSEPLEELNNDGNRGLCGNFDGEALNDMKTAAGMLVTNPAAFGNSWGAPKDFGTCPDAPAMSYMCRESGTENKAKAACNMLRTHPFSDCHDTVMVNHYYHRCVNDFCSVLAYTKVTNETLRRNELDAVVCGAFSAYSSECGSSNVIIDWRTSQLCRKWC
;
A
#
# COMPACT_ATOMS: atom_id res chain seq x y z
N MET A 1 30.34 -15.21 37.47
CA MET A 1 28.99 -14.62 37.33
C MET A 1 29.00 -13.86 36.01
N HIS A 2 28.17 -14.29 35.06
CA HIS A 2 28.30 -13.95 33.63
C HIS A 2 28.20 -12.45 33.35
N LEU A 3 29.18 -11.93 32.58
CA LEU A 3 29.08 -10.67 31.87
C LEU A 3 28.01 -10.79 30.78
N TYR A 4 26.96 -9.97 30.84
CA TYR A 4 26.12 -9.69 29.69
C TYR A 4 26.70 -8.47 28.96
N ILE A 5 27.28 -8.73 27.79
CA ILE A 5 27.62 -7.72 26.80
C ILE A 5 26.29 -7.29 26.15
N TYR A 6 25.74 -6.15 26.56
CA TYR A 6 24.69 -5.50 25.78
C TYR A 6 25.33 -4.93 24.52
N ASN A 7 25.06 -5.57 23.38
CA ASN A 7 25.32 -4.96 22.08
C ASN A 7 24.38 -3.75 21.94
N HIS A 8 24.90 -2.55 22.22
CA HIS A 8 24.23 -1.30 21.91
C HIS A 8 24.14 -1.14 20.38
N CYS A 9 23.02 -1.58 19.80
CA CYS A 9 22.68 -1.27 18.42
C CYS A 9 22.35 0.23 18.34
N SER A 10 23.32 1.05 17.95
CA SER A 10 23.07 2.47 17.68
C SER A 10 22.22 2.60 16.42
N HIS A 11 21.03 3.22 16.53
CA HIS A 11 20.04 3.32 15.44
C HIS A 11 20.38 4.45 14.47
N TRP A 12 21.56 4.35 13.85
CA TRP A 12 21.98 5.27 12.81
C TRP A 12 21.36 4.92 11.48
N CYS A 13 20.68 5.88 10.90
CA CYS A 13 20.14 5.84 9.56
C CYS A 13 20.80 6.89 8.68
N GLU A 14 20.89 6.62 7.38
CA GLU A 14 21.30 7.64 6.42
C GLU A 14 20.07 8.46 6.01
N GLY A 15 20.12 9.74 6.32
CA GLY A 15 19.17 10.74 5.83
C GLY A 15 19.73 11.46 4.60
N TYR A 16 18.89 12.26 3.95
CA TYR A 16 19.31 13.11 2.85
C TYR A 16 18.86 14.53 3.09
N ILE A 17 19.80 15.46 2.98
CA ILE A 17 19.47 16.88 2.81
C ILE A 17 19.55 17.21 1.33
N THR A 18 18.61 18.01 0.85
CA THR A 18 18.63 18.48 -0.54
C THR A 18 19.33 19.83 -0.56
N LYS A 19 20.48 19.91 -1.23
CA LYS A 19 21.14 21.17 -1.55
C LYS A 19 20.81 21.56 -2.98
N THR A 20 20.60 22.84 -3.21
CA THR A 20 20.32 23.39 -4.54
C THR A 20 21.58 24.10 -5.04
N GLU A 21 22.10 23.65 -6.17
CA GLU A 21 23.18 24.29 -6.92
C GLU A 21 22.57 25.15 -8.02
N TYR A 22 23.04 26.38 -8.20
CA TYR A 22 22.56 27.28 -9.25
C TYR A 22 23.63 27.50 -10.30
N ALA A 23 23.23 27.57 -11.57
CA ALA A 23 24.08 27.93 -12.69
C ALA A 23 23.37 28.96 -13.57
N GLU A 24 24.05 30.06 -13.86
CA GLU A 24 23.59 31.05 -14.82
C GLU A 24 24.12 30.70 -16.21
N ALA A 25 23.25 30.67 -17.21
CA ALA A 25 23.60 30.34 -18.59
C ALA A 25 22.65 31.01 -19.58
N LYS A 26 22.97 30.92 -20.88
CA LYS A 26 22.05 31.38 -21.93
C LYS A 26 20.84 30.44 -21.99
N CYS A 27 19.63 30.98 -22.12
CA CYS A 27 18.43 30.15 -22.23
C CYS A 27 18.46 29.23 -23.47
N GLY A 28 19.22 29.60 -24.50
CA GLY A 28 19.48 28.73 -25.65
C GLY A 28 20.35 27.51 -25.34
N GLU A 29 21.06 27.48 -24.21
CA GLU A 29 21.84 26.34 -23.70
C GLU A 29 20.98 25.41 -22.83
N PHE A 30 19.65 25.60 -22.81
CA PHE A 30 18.72 24.82 -22.00
C PHE A 30 18.96 23.31 -22.12
N LEU A 31 19.09 22.79 -23.33
CA LEU A 31 19.29 21.35 -23.54
C LEU A 31 20.61 20.86 -22.93
N GLN A 32 21.68 21.64 -23.05
CA GLN A 32 22.97 21.31 -22.46
C GLN A 32 22.90 21.30 -20.93
N LYS A 33 22.23 22.29 -20.32
CA LYS A 33 22.05 22.35 -18.86
C LYS A 33 21.17 21.24 -18.30
N VAL A 34 20.14 20.83 -19.03
CA VAL A 34 19.34 19.65 -18.69
C VAL A 34 20.17 18.37 -18.75
N LEU A 35 21.05 18.21 -19.75
CA LEU A 35 21.99 17.08 -19.83
C LEU A 35 23.01 17.08 -18.68
N GLU A 36 23.42 18.26 -18.21
CA GLU A 36 24.25 18.44 -17.01
C GLU A 36 23.47 18.19 -15.70
N GLY A 37 22.16 17.94 -15.78
CA GLY A 37 21.26 17.62 -14.66
C GLY A 37 20.70 18.83 -13.93
N PHE A 38 20.66 19.99 -14.58
CA PHE A 38 19.98 21.18 -14.05
C PHE A 38 18.61 21.38 -14.70
N ASP A 39 17.65 21.84 -13.92
CA ASP A 39 16.34 22.30 -14.37
C ASP A 39 16.31 23.82 -14.52
N LEU A 40 15.51 24.34 -15.45
CA LEU A 40 15.31 25.78 -15.57
C LEU A 40 14.53 26.33 -14.36
N ASP A 41 15.12 27.26 -13.61
CA ASP A 41 14.41 27.99 -12.56
C ASP A 41 13.66 29.18 -13.18
N ARG A 42 12.39 28.95 -13.53
CA ARG A 42 11.52 29.95 -14.15
C ARG A 42 11.32 31.19 -13.27
N THR A 43 11.34 31.04 -11.96
CA THR A 43 11.16 32.15 -11.03
C THR A 43 12.36 33.07 -11.07
N GLN A 44 13.56 32.52 -10.93
CA GLN A 44 14.79 33.32 -10.97
C GLN A 44 15.18 33.78 -12.39
N SER A 45 14.63 33.13 -13.41
CA SER A 45 14.79 33.54 -14.81
C SER A 45 13.75 34.57 -15.26
N ASN A 46 12.80 34.96 -14.40
CA ASN A 46 11.68 35.85 -14.73
C ASN A 46 10.81 35.34 -15.90
N LEU A 47 10.54 34.03 -15.91
CA LEU A 47 9.76 33.29 -16.93
C LEU A 47 8.49 32.65 -16.33
N THR A 48 8.04 33.12 -15.17
CA THR A 48 6.83 32.61 -14.50
C THR A 48 5.56 33.00 -15.24
N ASP A 49 5.54 34.17 -15.88
CA ASP A 49 4.36 34.71 -16.57
C ASP A 49 4.17 34.16 -17.99
N ILE A 50 5.13 33.36 -18.47
CA ILE A 50 5.08 32.71 -19.78
C ILE A 50 4.52 31.30 -19.59
N ASP A 51 3.49 30.95 -20.35
CA ASP A 51 2.90 29.61 -20.30
C ASP A 51 3.91 28.52 -20.70
N VAL A 52 3.76 27.30 -20.15
CA VAL A 52 4.70 26.20 -20.41
C VAL A 52 4.73 25.83 -21.90
N SER A 53 3.60 25.91 -22.60
CA SER A 53 3.53 25.63 -24.04
C SER A 53 4.24 26.68 -24.88
N GLU A 54 4.13 27.95 -24.50
CA GLU A 54 4.82 29.06 -25.14
C GLU A 54 6.34 29.01 -24.87
N LEU A 55 6.71 28.63 -23.64
CA LEU A 55 8.10 28.47 -23.22
C LEU A 55 8.82 27.37 -24.02
N GLN A 56 8.15 26.27 -24.36
CA GLN A 56 8.71 25.24 -25.23
C GLN A 56 9.08 25.79 -26.62
N GLY A 57 8.21 26.63 -27.18
CA GLY A 57 8.48 27.33 -28.44
C GLY A 57 9.66 28.29 -28.34
N LEU A 58 9.74 29.06 -27.25
CA LEU A 58 10.84 29.98 -26.99
C LEU A 58 12.17 29.28 -26.79
N VAL A 59 12.20 28.18 -26.03
CA VAL A 59 13.41 27.37 -25.82
C VAL A 59 13.92 26.81 -27.14
N THR A 60 13.03 26.33 -28.00
CA THR A 60 13.38 25.82 -29.33
C THR A 60 13.94 26.95 -30.21
N LYS A 61 13.32 28.13 -30.18
CA LYS A 61 13.81 29.32 -30.88
C LYS A 61 15.18 29.78 -30.36
N TRP A 62 15.37 29.84 -29.05
CA TRP A 62 16.64 30.23 -28.42
C TRP A 62 17.76 29.25 -28.73
N ALA A 63 17.47 27.96 -28.87
CA ALA A 63 18.45 26.96 -29.27
C ALA A 63 19.00 27.20 -30.69
N THR A 64 18.22 27.81 -31.59
CA THR A 64 18.69 28.15 -32.96
C THR A 64 19.61 29.36 -33.02
N ASN A 65 19.60 30.23 -32.00
CA ASN A 65 20.54 31.35 -31.85
C ASN A 65 20.84 31.60 -30.37
N ILE A 66 21.78 30.82 -29.83
CA ILE A 66 22.13 30.81 -28.41
C ILE A 66 22.61 32.19 -27.94
N ALA A 67 23.42 32.90 -28.74
CA ALA A 67 23.97 34.20 -28.37
C ALA A 67 22.88 35.27 -28.16
N ALA A 68 21.83 35.23 -28.97
CA ALA A 68 20.69 36.16 -28.91
C ALA A 68 19.66 35.81 -27.82
N SER A 69 19.78 34.64 -27.17
CA SER A 69 18.86 34.23 -26.11
C SER A 69 19.09 35.03 -24.80
N PRO A 70 18.03 35.19 -23.98
CA PRO A 70 18.16 35.82 -22.66
C PRO A 70 19.01 34.96 -21.71
N ARG A 71 19.34 35.51 -20.54
CA ARG A 71 19.99 34.74 -19.49
C ARG A 71 18.95 34.02 -18.64
N CYS A 72 19.23 32.77 -18.32
CA CYS A 72 18.41 31.90 -17.50
C CYS A 72 19.23 31.42 -16.31
N ILE A 73 18.54 31.25 -15.18
CA ILE A 73 19.05 30.57 -14.00
C ILE A 73 18.57 29.13 -14.04
N PHE A 74 19.50 28.20 -13.92
CA PHE A 74 19.26 26.78 -13.84
C PHE A 74 19.57 26.31 -12.42
N LYS A 75 18.78 25.36 -11.90
CA LYS A 75 18.95 24.79 -10.57
C LYS A 75 19.11 23.28 -10.64
N LYS A 76 20.02 22.73 -9.85
CA LYS A 76 20.26 21.30 -9.72
C LYS A 76 20.16 20.91 -8.26
N MET A 77 19.24 20.00 -7.96
CA MET A 77 19.10 19.46 -6.62
C MET A 77 20.08 18.30 -6.45
N ARG A 78 21.01 18.44 -5.50
CA ARG A 78 21.88 17.35 -5.05
C ARG A 78 21.40 16.84 -3.70
N LYS A 79 21.20 15.54 -3.60
CA LYS A 79 20.97 14.87 -2.32
C LYS A 79 22.33 14.59 -1.69
N GLU A 80 22.61 15.21 -0.56
CA GLU A 80 23.77 14.85 0.27
C GLU A 80 23.33 13.89 1.36
N THR A 81 24.06 12.78 1.48
CA THR A 81 23.85 11.80 2.55
C THR A 81 24.36 12.37 3.86
N ILE A 82 23.48 12.39 4.86
CA ILE A 82 23.85 12.72 6.23
C ILE A 82 23.62 11.51 7.12
N LYS A 83 24.43 11.37 8.17
CA LYS A 83 24.18 10.40 9.23
C LYS A 83 23.20 11.02 10.22
N GLN A 84 22.06 10.39 10.44
CA GLN A 84 21.03 10.84 11.38
C GLN A 84 20.48 9.65 12.16
N CYS A 85 19.61 9.90 13.15
CA CYS A 85 18.92 8.82 13.82
C CYS A 85 17.80 8.25 12.97
N CYS A 86 17.53 6.96 13.12
CA CYS A 86 16.38 6.32 12.51
C CYS A 86 15.07 6.94 13.02
N VAL A 87 14.00 6.82 12.23
CA VAL A 87 12.69 7.35 12.60
C VAL A 87 12.26 6.77 13.94
N GLY A 88 11.78 7.63 14.84
CA GLY A 88 11.44 7.25 16.20
C GLY A 88 12.62 7.21 17.17
N TYR A 89 13.83 7.60 16.74
CA TYR A 89 15.00 7.69 17.62
C TYR A 89 15.67 9.06 17.52
N ASN A 90 16.25 9.52 18.63
CA ASN A 90 17.05 10.74 18.73
C ASN A 90 18.26 10.51 19.65
N GLY A 91 18.95 11.60 20.01
CA GLY A 91 20.19 11.56 20.79
C GLY A 91 21.43 11.59 19.91
N SER A 92 22.58 11.93 20.50
CA SER A 92 23.86 12.04 19.79
C SER A 92 24.41 10.69 19.31
N ASP A 93 23.90 9.58 19.86
CA ASP A 93 24.25 8.20 19.54
C ASP A 93 23.09 7.39 18.94
N CYS A 94 21.93 8.04 18.75
CA CYS A 94 20.70 7.43 18.24
C CYS A 94 20.22 6.23 19.05
N GLN A 95 20.35 6.30 20.37
CA GLN A 95 19.86 5.26 21.29
C GLN A 95 18.59 5.67 22.03
N THR A 96 18.19 6.94 21.96
CA THR A 96 17.02 7.42 22.71
C THR A 96 15.77 7.28 21.84
N PRO A 97 14.81 6.41 22.19
CA PRO A 97 13.56 6.30 21.47
C PRO A 97 12.67 7.54 21.71
N ILE A 98 11.83 7.85 20.73
CA ILE A 98 10.87 8.95 20.73
C ILE A 98 9.49 8.36 20.94
N CYS A 99 8.84 8.77 22.01
CA CYS A 99 7.41 8.57 22.22
C CYS A 99 6.74 9.93 22.00
N ASP A 100 5.99 10.07 20.91
CA ASP A 100 5.33 11.32 20.50
C ASP A 100 4.34 11.79 21.58
N SER A 101 3.66 10.83 22.22
CA SER A 101 3.01 11.04 23.50
C SER A 101 3.90 10.52 24.64
N PRO A 102 4.18 11.34 25.66
CA PRO A 102 5.09 10.95 26.73
C PRO A 102 4.50 9.81 27.58
N CYS A 103 5.36 8.85 27.95
CA CYS A 103 5.02 7.85 28.96
C CYS A 103 4.71 8.56 30.29
N ARG A 104 3.54 8.25 30.86
CA ARG A 104 3.04 8.80 32.12
C ARG A 104 3.53 7.96 33.29
N ASN A 105 3.26 8.44 34.51
CA ASN A 105 3.48 7.70 35.76
C ASN A 105 4.89 7.07 35.89
N ASN A 106 5.91 7.84 35.49
CA ASN A 106 7.32 7.44 35.46
C ASN A 106 7.64 6.23 34.55
N GLY A 107 6.79 5.94 33.56
CA GLY A 107 7.11 4.97 32.51
C GLY A 107 8.30 5.41 31.67
N LEU A 108 9.08 4.45 31.18
CA LEU A 108 10.25 4.68 30.36
C LEU A 108 9.90 4.42 28.89
N CYS A 109 10.21 5.36 27.99
CA CYS A 109 10.12 5.09 26.55
C CYS A 109 11.29 4.15 26.18
N ILE A 110 10.98 2.91 25.80
CA ILE A 110 11.98 1.87 25.49
C ILE A 110 12.13 1.61 23.99
N SER A 111 11.13 2.02 23.21
CA SER A 111 11.10 1.93 21.74
C SER A 111 10.19 3.03 21.20
N PRO A 112 10.25 3.40 19.91
CA PRO A 112 9.38 4.41 19.35
C PRO A 112 7.91 4.16 19.70
N ASN A 113 7.27 5.14 20.35
CA ASN A 113 5.88 5.07 20.84
C ASN A 113 5.55 3.81 21.69
N THR A 114 6.54 3.25 22.39
CA THR A 114 6.39 2.08 23.27
C THR A 114 6.93 2.39 24.66
N CYS A 115 6.04 2.34 25.65
CA CYS A 115 6.37 2.60 27.05
C CYS A 115 6.57 1.29 27.83
N GLU A 116 7.60 1.26 28.66
CA GLU A 116 7.80 0.30 29.75
C GLU A 116 7.28 0.93 31.04
N CYS A 117 6.24 0.34 31.62
CA CYS A 117 5.57 0.90 32.78
C CYS A 117 6.17 0.40 34.10
N THR A 118 6.01 1.21 35.16
CA THR A 118 6.35 0.80 36.51
C THR A 118 5.32 -0.20 37.04
N GLU A 119 5.66 -0.97 38.09
CA GLU A 119 4.86 -2.13 38.55
C GLU A 119 3.38 -1.83 38.88
N ASN A 120 3.00 -0.57 39.10
CA ASN A 120 1.64 -0.16 39.47
C ASN A 120 0.83 0.45 38.30
N PHE A 121 1.43 0.60 37.11
CA PHE A 121 0.79 1.26 35.98
C PHE A 121 0.88 0.44 34.71
N VAL A 122 -0.12 0.60 33.84
CA VAL A 122 -0.26 -0.08 32.56
C VAL A 122 -0.93 0.83 31.53
N GLY A 123 -1.21 0.33 30.33
CA GLY A 123 -1.71 1.13 29.21
C GLY A 123 -0.59 1.53 28.25
N GLN A 124 -0.94 2.03 27.08
CA GLN A 124 0.02 2.34 26.00
C GLN A 124 1.03 3.42 26.43
N GLN A 125 0.60 4.33 27.30
CA GLN A 125 1.37 5.43 27.86
C GLN A 125 1.55 5.28 29.38
N CYS A 126 1.33 4.10 29.97
CA CYS A 126 1.36 3.91 31.42
C CYS A 126 0.37 4.79 32.20
N GLU A 127 -0.78 5.10 31.59
CA GLU A 127 -1.81 5.99 32.09
C GLU A 127 -2.77 5.34 33.10
N ASP A 128 -2.81 4.01 33.14
CA ASP A 128 -3.79 3.23 33.92
C ASP A 128 -3.20 2.74 35.24
N ASP A 129 -3.84 3.11 36.36
CA ASP A 129 -3.45 2.63 37.69
C ASP A 129 -4.06 1.25 37.96
N ILE A 130 -3.20 0.25 38.18
CA ILE A 130 -3.59 -1.14 38.43
C ILE A 130 -4.43 -1.26 39.71
N SER A 131 -4.22 -0.37 40.70
CA SER A 131 -4.92 -0.41 41.99
C SER A 131 -6.40 -0.04 41.89
N GLU A 132 -6.82 0.60 40.79
CA GLU A 132 -8.23 0.91 40.54
C GLU A 132 -9.03 -0.33 40.14
N VAL A 133 -8.36 -1.38 39.67
CA VAL A 133 -9.00 -2.59 39.16
C VAL A 133 -9.46 -3.50 40.30
N ARG A 134 -10.72 -3.94 40.18
CA ARG A 134 -11.40 -4.83 41.13
C ARG A 134 -11.90 -6.07 40.40
N GLU A 135 -12.53 -6.99 41.12
CA GLU A 135 -13.12 -8.20 40.53
C GLU A 135 -14.11 -7.86 39.40
N ASP A 136 -15.00 -6.89 39.62
CA ASP A 136 -16.06 -6.51 38.67
C ASP A 136 -15.79 -5.21 37.87
N TYR A 137 -14.66 -4.55 38.10
CA TYR A 137 -14.33 -3.25 37.47
C TYR A 137 -12.92 -3.28 36.92
N ALA A 138 -12.77 -2.99 35.63
CA ALA A 138 -11.48 -2.88 34.95
C ALA A 138 -11.54 -1.83 33.84
N TYR A 139 -10.39 -1.50 33.25
CA TYR A 139 -10.34 -0.57 32.14
C TYR A 139 -10.92 -1.19 30.87
N CYS A 140 -11.58 -0.34 30.10
CA CYS A 140 -12.21 -0.69 28.84
C CYS A 140 -11.37 -0.20 27.68
N TYR A 141 -11.11 -1.08 26.72
CA TYR A 141 -10.32 -0.78 25.54
C TYR A 141 -11.17 -0.96 24.28
N THR A 142 -10.88 -0.15 23.28
CA THR A 142 -11.52 -0.22 21.96
C THR A 142 -11.15 -1.50 21.18
N ARG A 143 -10.11 -2.21 21.61
CA ARG A 143 -9.58 -3.43 20.97
C ARG A 143 -9.82 -4.66 21.84
N LYS A 144 -9.80 -5.86 21.23
CA LYS A 144 -9.94 -7.13 21.96
C LYS A 144 -8.80 -7.38 22.95
N SER A 145 -7.59 -6.94 22.58
CA SER A 145 -6.47 -6.88 23.51
C SER A 145 -6.67 -5.72 24.48
N CYS A 146 -6.34 -5.93 25.76
CA CYS A 146 -6.41 -4.91 26.81
C CYS A 146 -5.28 -3.89 26.66
N PHE A 147 -5.19 -3.29 25.48
CA PHE A 147 -4.10 -2.45 25.00
C PHE A 147 -4.61 -1.46 23.95
N GLY A 148 -4.10 -0.23 23.99
CA GLY A 148 -4.45 0.85 23.05
C GLY A 148 -5.51 1.80 23.59
N ASP A 149 -6.21 2.50 22.68
CA ASP A 149 -7.14 3.57 23.04
C ASP A 149 -8.37 3.07 23.80
N LYS A 150 -8.86 3.92 24.70
CA LYS A 150 -10.12 3.72 25.43
C LYS A 150 -11.27 4.43 24.70
N PRO A 151 -12.51 3.90 24.77
CA PRO A 151 -13.68 4.60 24.25
C PRO A 151 -13.84 6.00 24.88
N ASP A 152 -14.39 6.94 24.11
CA ASP A 152 -14.64 8.31 24.59
C ASP A 152 -15.51 8.29 25.85
N GLY A 153 -15.04 8.97 26.90
CA GLY A 153 -15.71 8.99 28.21
C GLY A 153 -15.43 7.80 29.12
N MET A 154 -14.70 6.78 28.66
CA MET A 154 -14.37 5.57 29.45
C MET A 154 -12.92 5.56 29.95
N GLN A 155 -12.48 6.67 30.55
CA GLN A 155 -11.11 6.79 31.07
C GLN A 155 -10.90 6.10 32.43
N ALA A 156 -11.98 5.86 33.19
CA ALA A 156 -11.97 5.15 34.46
C ALA A 156 -12.36 3.67 34.31
N VAL A 157 -12.14 2.87 35.36
CA VAL A 157 -12.59 1.48 35.41
C VAL A 157 -14.13 1.37 35.35
N VAL A 158 -14.64 0.42 34.57
CA VAL A 158 -16.08 0.19 34.33
C VAL A 158 -16.41 -1.30 34.44
N MET A 159 -17.69 -1.64 34.54
CA MET A 159 -18.11 -3.03 34.44
C MET A 159 -17.92 -3.57 33.02
N LYS A 160 -17.70 -4.88 32.87
CA LYS A 160 -17.58 -5.52 31.55
C LYS A 160 -18.82 -5.28 30.67
N SER A 161 -20.01 -5.39 31.25
CA SER A 161 -21.27 -5.13 30.54
C SER A 161 -21.36 -3.70 30.01
N GLU A 162 -20.90 -2.72 30.79
CA GLU A 162 -20.84 -1.31 30.37
C GLU A 162 -19.79 -1.11 29.27
N CYS A 163 -18.60 -1.68 29.44
CA CYS A 163 -17.56 -1.64 28.40
C CYS A 163 -18.08 -2.15 27.06
N CYS A 164 -18.71 -3.33 27.05
CA CYS A 164 -19.25 -3.92 25.82
C CYS A 164 -20.47 -3.14 25.27
N ALA A 165 -21.31 -2.56 26.14
CA ALA A 165 -22.49 -1.79 25.71
C ALA A 165 -22.13 -0.46 25.03
N TRP A 166 -20.95 0.09 25.32
CA TRP A 166 -20.48 1.37 24.79
C TRP A 166 -19.37 1.22 23.74
N GLY A 167 -19.28 0.04 23.12
CA GLY A 167 -18.39 -0.19 21.98
C GLY A 167 -16.95 -0.55 22.33
N GLY A 168 -16.66 -0.83 23.61
CA GLY A 168 -15.41 -1.49 24.00
C GLY A 168 -15.36 -2.94 23.51
N ARG A 169 -14.15 -3.43 23.24
CA ARG A 169 -13.90 -4.81 22.79
C ARG A 169 -13.04 -5.63 23.73
N GLY A 170 -12.29 -5.00 24.61
CA GLY A 170 -11.40 -5.64 25.57
C GLY A 170 -11.60 -5.06 26.95
N TRP A 171 -11.70 -5.93 27.94
CA TRP A 171 -11.92 -5.54 29.33
C TRP A 171 -10.89 -6.24 30.23
N GLY A 172 -10.12 -5.47 30.99
CA GLY A 172 -9.05 -6.01 31.83
C GLY A 172 -7.83 -5.09 31.91
N LEU A 173 -6.64 -5.65 32.12
CA LEU A 173 -5.37 -4.93 32.14
C LEU A 173 -4.24 -5.80 31.57
N GLN A 174 -3.13 -5.18 31.19
CA GLN A 174 -1.89 -5.90 30.86
C GLN A 174 -1.41 -6.70 32.09
N GLY A 175 -1.49 -8.04 32.00
CA GLY A 175 -1.12 -8.97 33.09
C GLY A 175 -2.28 -9.65 33.81
N ARG A 176 -3.51 -9.12 33.69
CA ARG A 176 -4.74 -9.87 33.98
C ARG A 176 -5.22 -10.57 32.70
N GLN A 177 -6.00 -11.64 32.82
CA GLN A 177 -6.59 -12.27 31.63
C GLN A 177 -7.54 -11.27 30.98
N CYS A 178 -7.25 -10.87 29.75
CA CYS A 178 -8.12 -9.94 29.02
C CYS A 178 -9.39 -10.69 28.63
N GLU A 179 -10.53 -10.16 29.07
CA GLU A 179 -11.81 -10.71 28.72
C GLU A 179 -12.37 -9.95 27.51
N GLU A 180 -12.49 -10.67 26.41
CA GLU A 180 -13.08 -10.14 25.18
C GLU A 180 -14.57 -9.92 25.39
N CYS A 181 -15.07 -8.81 24.84
CA CYS A 181 -16.50 -8.61 24.67
C CYS A 181 -17.05 -9.63 23.66
N PRO A 182 -18.30 -10.08 23.81
CA PRO A 182 -18.91 -11.02 22.87
C PRO A 182 -18.78 -10.52 21.44
N ASP A 183 -18.10 -11.30 20.61
CA ASP A 183 -17.84 -10.95 19.23
C ASP A 183 -19.15 -10.82 18.43
N ILE A 184 -19.36 -9.64 17.86
CA ILE A 184 -20.21 -9.49 16.68
C ILE A 184 -19.33 -9.87 15.47
N GLY A 185 -19.00 -11.16 15.38
CA GLY A 185 -18.53 -11.86 14.18
C GLY A 185 -17.31 -11.32 13.41
N THR A 186 -16.09 -11.41 13.97
CA THR A 186 -14.87 -11.42 13.15
C THR A 186 -13.95 -12.59 13.54
N THR A 187 -13.66 -13.47 12.59
CA THR A 187 -12.79 -14.65 12.76
C THR A 187 -11.31 -14.25 12.78
N ASP A 188 -10.60 -14.56 13.86
CA ASP A 188 -9.14 -14.39 13.96
C ASP A 188 -8.38 -15.49 13.20
N PHE A 189 -7.58 -15.09 12.21
CA PHE A 189 -6.64 -15.96 11.49
C PHE A 189 -5.27 -15.98 12.18
N LYS A 190 -4.70 -17.19 12.37
CA LYS A 190 -3.44 -17.37 13.11
C LYS A 190 -2.24 -17.24 12.16
N ASP A 191 -1.09 -16.78 12.69
CA ASP A 191 0.20 -16.74 11.95
C ASP A 191 0.58 -18.10 11.33
N SER A 192 0.05 -19.22 11.84
CA SER A 192 0.24 -20.57 11.30
C SER A 192 -0.34 -20.79 9.90
N ASP A 193 -1.29 -19.96 9.45
CA ASP A 193 -1.93 -20.10 8.14
C ASP A 193 -1.02 -19.61 6.99
N TYR A 194 0.03 -18.86 7.31
CA TYR A 194 1.05 -18.35 6.37
C TYR A 194 2.36 -19.16 6.40
N SER A 195 2.30 -20.46 6.75
CA SER A 195 3.50 -21.31 6.79
C SER A 195 4.18 -21.47 5.42
N GLU A 196 5.46 -21.87 5.43
CA GLU A 196 6.29 -22.10 4.22
C GLU A 196 5.61 -23.02 3.18
N ASP A 197 4.64 -23.85 3.60
CA ASP A 197 3.93 -24.84 2.79
C ASP A 197 2.59 -24.35 2.21
N LYS A 198 2.04 -23.20 2.63
CA LYS A 198 0.74 -22.67 2.16
C LYS A 198 0.68 -21.15 1.86
N PRO A 199 1.71 -20.50 1.32
CA PRO A 199 1.76 -19.03 1.23
C PRO A 199 0.86 -18.38 0.16
N SER A 200 0.21 -19.18 -0.71
CA SER A 200 -0.30 -18.67 -1.99
C SER A 200 -1.82 -18.58 -2.09
N VAL A 201 -2.57 -19.09 -1.12
CA VAL A 201 -4.04 -19.09 -1.11
C VAL A 201 -4.56 -18.96 0.31
N VAL A 202 -5.33 -17.93 0.60
CA VAL A 202 -6.03 -17.73 1.88
C VAL A 202 -7.49 -17.38 1.59
N ALA A 203 -8.42 -18.14 2.13
CA ALA A 203 -9.85 -17.87 1.98
C ALA A 203 -10.37 -17.15 3.23
N ASN A 204 -11.01 -16.00 3.05
CA ASN A 204 -11.67 -15.28 4.13
C ASN A 204 -13.18 -15.55 4.09
N ASP A 205 -13.68 -16.38 5.01
CA ASP A 205 -15.09 -16.79 5.10
C ASP A 205 -15.87 -16.02 6.19
N ALA A 206 -15.38 -14.85 6.61
CA ALA A 206 -15.92 -14.11 7.76
C ALA A 206 -17.30 -13.45 7.52
N GLY A 207 -18.09 -13.90 6.54
CA GLY A 207 -19.38 -13.27 6.19
C GLY A 207 -19.24 -11.82 5.71
N LEU A 208 -18.04 -11.44 5.26
CA LEU A 208 -17.75 -10.12 4.73
C LEU A 208 -18.25 -10.04 3.30
N ASN A 209 -19.18 -9.12 3.02
CA ASN A 209 -19.65 -8.81 1.66
C ASN A 209 -18.56 -8.05 0.89
N PHE A 210 -17.43 -8.70 0.63
CA PHE A 210 -16.43 -8.18 -0.26
C PHE A 210 -17.11 -8.04 -1.64
N ARG A 211 -17.37 -6.79 -2.03
CA ARG A 211 -17.89 -6.44 -3.36
C ARG A 211 -16.78 -5.88 -4.24
N THR A 212 -15.54 -6.04 -3.77
CA THR A 212 -14.35 -5.40 -4.32
C THR A 212 -13.24 -6.42 -4.50
N CYS A 213 -12.98 -6.75 -5.75
CA CYS A 213 -11.77 -7.44 -6.16
C CYS A 213 -10.63 -6.42 -6.20
N TYR A 214 -9.44 -6.80 -5.72
CA TYR A 214 -8.30 -5.89 -5.76
C TYR A 214 -6.98 -6.59 -6.03
N SER A 215 -6.02 -5.80 -6.50
CA SER A 215 -4.66 -6.26 -6.76
C SER A 215 -3.70 -5.13 -6.46
N TYR A 216 -2.64 -5.41 -5.70
CA TYR A 216 -1.56 -4.47 -5.40
C TYR A 216 -0.21 -5.12 -5.58
N GLY A 217 0.82 -4.32 -5.85
CA GLY A 217 2.13 -4.89 -6.13
C GLY A 217 2.13 -5.76 -7.40
N PRO A 218 3.21 -6.52 -7.63
CA PRO A 218 3.40 -7.24 -8.88
C PRO A 218 2.50 -8.47 -9.05
N ASN A 219 2.10 -9.14 -7.96
CA ASN A 219 1.54 -10.50 -8.05
C ASN A 219 0.33 -10.78 -7.16
N TYR A 220 -0.12 -9.82 -6.34
CA TYR A 220 -1.21 -10.07 -5.39
C TYR A 220 -2.58 -9.94 -6.06
N TYR A 221 -3.53 -10.79 -5.68
CA TYR A 221 -4.94 -10.64 -6.01
C TYR A 221 -5.80 -11.04 -4.81
N ARG A 222 -6.92 -10.34 -4.61
CA ARG A 222 -8.06 -10.80 -3.83
C ARG A 222 -9.29 -10.78 -4.72
N THR A 223 -10.01 -11.90 -4.74
CA THR A 223 -11.27 -12.05 -5.47
C THR A 223 -12.38 -11.23 -4.85
N PHE A 224 -13.54 -11.23 -5.49
CA PHE A 224 -14.70 -10.61 -4.89
C PHE A 224 -15.12 -11.29 -3.59
N ASP A 225 -15.05 -12.62 -3.46
CA ASP A 225 -15.53 -13.29 -2.24
C ASP A 225 -14.47 -13.37 -1.12
N GLY A 226 -13.29 -12.79 -1.34
CA GLY A 226 -12.25 -12.68 -0.31
C GLY A 226 -11.18 -13.77 -0.37
N LEU A 227 -11.12 -14.55 -1.45
CA LEU A 227 -9.99 -15.43 -1.72
C LEU A 227 -8.76 -14.62 -2.14
N GLU A 228 -7.71 -14.70 -1.34
CA GLU A 228 -6.43 -14.04 -1.59
C GLU A 228 -5.45 -15.04 -2.20
N TYR A 229 -4.74 -14.64 -3.26
CA TYR A 229 -3.75 -15.50 -3.88
C TYR A 229 -2.61 -14.75 -4.60
N LEU A 230 -1.57 -15.51 -4.93
CA LEU A 230 -0.38 -15.01 -5.63
C LEU A 230 -0.30 -15.55 -7.06
N PHE A 231 -0.19 -14.66 -8.05
CA PHE A 231 -0.04 -15.03 -9.45
C PHE A 231 0.99 -14.14 -10.18
N PRO A 232 2.17 -14.68 -10.56
CA PRO A 232 3.24 -13.91 -11.20
C PRO A 232 3.11 -13.77 -12.73
N GLY A 233 1.88 -13.81 -13.25
CA GLY A 233 1.63 -13.68 -14.69
C GLY A 233 2.15 -12.37 -15.26
N ARG A 234 2.82 -12.42 -16.42
CA ARG A 234 3.41 -11.25 -17.11
C ARG A 234 2.76 -10.90 -18.44
N CYS A 235 1.66 -11.57 -18.76
CA CYS A 235 0.89 -11.32 -19.97
C CYS A 235 -0.35 -10.47 -19.69
N LYS A 236 -1.22 -10.38 -20.70
CA LYS A 236 -2.55 -9.80 -20.57
C LYS A 236 -3.51 -10.85 -20.04
N TYR A 237 -4.18 -10.57 -18.92
CA TYR A 237 -5.14 -11.48 -18.28
C TYR A 237 -6.49 -10.82 -18.06
N THR A 238 -7.56 -11.59 -18.14
CA THR A 238 -8.91 -11.14 -17.80
C THR A 238 -9.06 -11.10 -16.28
N ALA A 239 -9.11 -9.90 -15.71
CA ALA A 239 -9.39 -9.72 -14.29
C ALA A 239 -10.87 -9.93 -13.98
N PHE A 240 -11.74 -9.28 -14.76
CA PHE A 240 -13.18 -9.36 -14.65
C PHE A 240 -13.83 -9.42 -16.05
N SER A 241 -14.92 -10.18 -16.20
CA SER A 241 -15.79 -10.17 -17.39
C SER A 241 -17.18 -10.71 -17.06
N ASP A 242 -18.22 -9.99 -17.47
CA ASP A 242 -19.63 -10.45 -17.43
C ASP A 242 -20.24 -10.57 -18.85
N GLY A 243 -19.39 -10.46 -19.88
CA GLY A 243 -19.78 -10.49 -21.30
C GLY A 243 -20.11 -9.11 -21.88
N ALA A 244 -20.67 -8.19 -21.09
CA ALA A 244 -20.93 -6.82 -21.52
C ALA A 244 -19.74 -5.89 -21.18
N ARG A 245 -19.25 -6.01 -19.95
CA ARG A 245 -18.12 -5.31 -19.36
C ARG A 245 -16.95 -6.28 -19.19
N SER A 246 -15.74 -5.77 -19.30
CA SER A 246 -14.54 -6.52 -18.91
C SER A 246 -13.41 -5.60 -18.45
N VAL A 247 -12.58 -6.11 -17.56
CA VAL A 247 -11.32 -5.48 -17.16
C VAL A 247 -10.21 -6.47 -17.43
N MET A 248 -9.28 -6.09 -18.31
CA MET A 248 -8.05 -6.86 -18.54
C MET A 248 -6.86 -6.12 -17.95
N VAL A 249 -5.93 -6.86 -17.38
CA VAL A 249 -4.72 -6.33 -16.75
C VAL A 249 -3.49 -6.82 -17.50
N THR A 250 -2.52 -5.91 -17.70
CA THR A 250 -1.20 -6.24 -18.25
C THR A 250 -0.11 -5.69 -17.34
N MET A 251 0.86 -6.52 -16.98
CA MET A 251 2.04 -6.11 -16.22
C MET A 251 3.13 -5.59 -17.16
N VAL A 252 3.71 -4.43 -16.88
CA VAL A 252 4.80 -3.85 -17.69
C VAL A 252 5.95 -3.35 -16.82
N ASN A 253 7.18 -3.36 -17.35
CA ASN A 253 8.40 -2.86 -16.69
C ASN A 253 8.72 -3.49 -15.33
N CYS A 254 8.38 -4.77 -15.14
CA CYS A 254 8.52 -5.47 -13.87
C CYS A 254 9.86 -6.19 -13.67
N SER A 255 10.92 -5.75 -14.37
CA SER A 255 12.30 -6.18 -14.05
C SER A 255 12.71 -5.75 -12.64
N LYS A 256 12.09 -4.70 -12.10
CA LYS A 256 12.27 -4.22 -10.73
C LYS A 256 10.91 -4.01 -10.07
N TYR A 257 10.87 -4.08 -8.74
CA TYR A 257 9.63 -3.89 -8.00
C TYR A 257 9.14 -2.44 -8.15
N SER A 258 10.05 -1.47 -7.99
CA SER A 258 9.68 -0.04 -8.00
C SER A 258 9.18 0.48 -9.35
N THR A 259 9.59 -0.16 -10.45
CA THR A 259 9.22 0.21 -11.83
C THR A 259 8.08 -0.61 -12.40
N CYS A 260 7.65 -1.66 -11.70
CA CYS A 260 6.55 -2.49 -12.14
C CYS A 260 5.26 -1.66 -12.20
N ARG A 261 4.54 -1.74 -13.31
CA ARG A 261 3.31 -0.99 -13.56
C ARG A 261 2.22 -1.90 -14.09
N LYS A 262 0.97 -1.50 -13.87
CA LYS A 262 -0.21 -2.15 -14.44
C LYS A 262 -0.86 -1.26 -15.48
N ILE A 263 -1.20 -1.86 -16.61
CA ILE A 263 -2.07 -1.28 -17.63
C ILE A 263 -3.43 -1.96 -17.49
N LEU A 264 -4.49 -1.16 -17.47
CA LEU A 264 -5.87 -1.62 -17.46
C LEU A 264 -6.51 -1.34 -18.82
N ASP A 265 -7.13 -2.36 -19.41
CA ASP A 265 -8.04 -2.23 -20.54
C ASP A 265 -9.46 -2.51 -20.02
N ILE A 266 -10.26 -1.45 -19.85
CA ILE A 266 -11.59 -1.46 -19.23
C ILE A 266 -12.63 -1.28 -20.33
N LYS A 267 -13.27 -2.38 -20.72
CA LYS A 267 -14.44 -2.36 -21.60
C LYS A 267 -15.68 -2.15 -20.75
N VAL A 268 -16.39 -1.05 -20.97
CA VAL A 268 -17.62 -0.74 -20.22
C VAL A 268 -18.90 -1.16 -20.95
N ASN A 269 -18.81 -1.37 -22.26
CA ASN A 269 -19.85 -1.95 -23.11
C ASN A 269 -19.23 -2.40 -24.44
N GLN A 270 -20.04 -2.82 -25.40
CA GLN A 270 -19.55 -3.30 -26.70
C GLN A 270 -18.78 -2.25 -27.53
N LEU A 271 -19.00 -0.95 -27.27
CA LEU A 271 -18.48 0.16 -28.09
C LEU A 271 -17.35 0.94 -27.43
N ASN A 272 -17.23 0.88 -26.10
CA ASN A 272 -16.37 1.78 -25.35
C ASN A 272 -15.28 1.02 -24.59
N LEU A 273 -14.04 1.36 -24.90
CA LEU A 273 -12.83 0.88 -24.25
C LEU A 273 -12.10 2.06 -23.61
N VAL A 274 -11.78 1.93 -22.32
CA VAL A 274 -10.88 2.83 -21.62
C VAL A 274 -9.56 2.12 -21.38
N ARG A 275 -8.45 2.68 -21.85
CA ARG A 275 -7.13 2.17 -21.53
C ARG A 275 -6.44 3.13 -20.57
N ALA A 276 -5.94 2.59 -19.46
CA ALA A 276 -5.30 3.38 -18.42
C ALA A 276 -3.92 2.83 -18.08
N GLN A 277 -2.92 3.70 -18.11
CA GLN A 277 -1.58 3.46 -17.60
C GLN A 277 -1.22 4.60 -16.64
N GLY A 278 -1.58 4.44 -15.37
CA GLY A 278 -1.56 5.54 -14.41
C GLY A 278 -2.43 6.71 -14.88
N GLY A 279 -1.84 7.90 -15.02
CA GLY A 279 -2.55 9.09 -15.51
C GLY A 279 -2.71 9.18 -17.03
N ASP A 280 -2.02 8.32 -17.79
CA ASP A 280 -2.18 8.26 -19.24
C ASP A 280 -3.44 7.44 -19.56
N ILE A 281 -4.54 8.15 -19.85
CA ILE A 281 -5.86 7.55 -20.07
C ILE A 281 -6.34 7.86 -21.49
N THR A 282 -6.80 6.83 -22.19
CA THR A 282 -7.51 6.97 -23.47
C THR A 282 -8.90 6.37 -23.39
N VAL A 283 -9.85 6.98 -24.10
CA VAL A 283 -11.20 6.45 -24.32
C VAL A 283 -11.39 6.30 -25.83
N ASN A 284 -11.57 5.06 -26.29
CA ASN A 284 -11.63 4.72 -27.71
C ASN A 284 -10.45 5.30 -28.49
N ASP A 285 -9.23 5.05 -27.99
CA ASP A 285 -7.94 5.51 -28.51
C ASP A 285 -7.74 7.03 -28.53
N LYS A 286 -8.68 7.81 -27.98
CA LYS A 286 -8.54 9.26 -27.83
C LYS A 286 -8.06 9.60 -26.42
N PRO A 287 -6.94 10.35 -26.28
CA PRO A 287 -6.47 10.75 -24.96
C PRO A 287 -7.48 11.66 -24.27
N VAL A 288 -7.64 11.46 -22.96
CA VAL A 288 -8.47 12.30 -22.10
C VAL A 288 -7.62 12.86 -20.97
N ASN A 289 -7.85 14.13 -20.63
CA ASN A 289 -7.16 14.77 -19.53
C ASN A 289 -8.02 14.72 -18.27
N VAL A 290 -7.54 14.03 -17.23
CA VAL A 290 -8.21 13.91 -15.94
C VAL A 290 -7.28 14.51 -14.89
N THR A 291 -7.71 15.60 -14.26
CA THR A 291 -6.93 16.31 -13.25
C THR A 291 -7.71 16.40 -11.95
N TYR A 292 -7.05 16.81 -10.87
CA TYR A 292 -7.68 16.94 -9.57
C TYR A 292 -8.85 17.95 -9.58
N MET A 293 -8.72 19.02 -10.35
CA MET A 293 -9.76 20.06 -10.47
C MET A 293 -10.82 19.73 -11.54
N HIS A 294 -10.45 18.93 -12.54
CA HIS A 294 -11.32 18.64 -13.69
C HIS A 294 -11.32 17.14 -13.98
N GLY A 295 -12.41 16.48 -13.61
CA GLY A 295 -12.73 15.16 -14.10
C GLY A 295 -13.10 15.16 -15.58
N TRP A 296 -13.36 13.98 -16.14
CA TRP A 296 -13.84 13.82 -17.50
C TRP A 296 -15.13 12.99 -17.50
N SER A 297 -16.08 13.31 -18.37
CA SER A 297 -17.29 12.52 -18.52
C SER A 297 -17.69 12.45 -19.98
N SER A 298 -18.08 11.26 -20.42
CA SER A 298 -18.56 11.07 -21.78
C SER A 298 -20.00 11.58 -21.90
N PRO A 299 -20.30 12.47 -22.87
CA PRO A 299 -21.66 12.97 -23.08
C PRO A 299 -22.67 11.89 -23.50
N THR A 300 -22.19 10.77 -24.05
CA THR A 300 -23.05 9.75 -24.67
C THR A 300 -22.87 8.36 -24.10
N SER A 301 -21.69 8.01 -23.57
CA SER A 301 -21.45 6.67 -23.03
C SER A 301 -21.67 6.57 -21.53
N GLY A 302 -21.87 7.66 -20.78
CA GLY A 302 -22.09 7.58 -19.33
C GLY A 302 -20.85 7.20 -18.51
N ILE A 303 -19.67 7.16 -19.14
CA ILE A 303 -18.39 6.99 -18.45
C ILE A 303 -18.06 8.27 -17.68
N ARG A 304 -17.70 8.12 -16.41
CA ARG A 304 -17.17 9.22 -15.58
C ARG A 304 -15.79 8.86 -15.06
N LEU A 305 -14.82 9.76 -15.30
CA LEU A 305 -13.44 9.66 -14.85
C LEU A 305 -13.11 10.77 -13.86
N GLN A 306 -12.47 10.43 -12.74
CA GLN A 306 -12.08 11.38 -11.70
C GLN A 306 -10.67 11.07 -11.19
N TYR A 307 -9.93 12.10 -10.76
CA TYR A 307 -8.66 11.94 -10.06
C TYR A 307 -8.78 12.50 -8.65
N ILE A 308 -8.73 11.61 -7.65
CA ILE A 308 -8.96 11.95 -6.24
C ILE A 308 -7.81 11.40 -5.39
N GLY A 309 -7.13 12.29 -4.67
CA GLY A 309 -5.96 11.97 -3.88
C GLY A 309 -4.81 11.50 -4.78
N SER A 310 -4.46 10.21 -4.72
CA SER A 310 -3.45 9.59 -5.59
C SER A 310 -4.04 8.55 -6.55
N ASN A 311 -5.36 8.54 -6.75
CA ASN A 311 -6.04 7.50 -7.50
C ASN A 311 -6.94 8.07 -8.58
N TYR A 312 -7.04 7.33 -9.67
CA TYR A 312 -8.01 7.54 -10.73
C TYR A 312 -9.20 6.62 -10.52
N TYR A 313 -10.36 7.09 -10.90
CA TYR A 313 -11.63 6.39 -10.77
C TYR A 313 -12.34 6.42 -12.12
N LEU A 314 -12.82 5.26 -12.55
CA LEU A 314 -13.80 5.10 -13.62
C LEU A 314 -15.10 4.62 -13.00
N GLU A 315 -16.19 5.32 -13.29
CA GLU A 315 -17.55 4.93 -12.91
C GLU A 315 -18.38 4.72 -14.18
N TYR A 316 -19.09 3.59 -14.23
CA TYR A 316 -20.03 3.27 -15.29
C TYR A 316 -21.14 2.39 -14.73
N GLY A 317 -22.35 2.94 -14.62
CA GLY A 317 -23.47 2.29 -13.96
C GLY A 317 -23.12 1.92 -12.53
N THR A 318 -23.16 0.62 -12.23
CA THR A 318 -22.87 -0.03 -10.94
C THR A 318 -21.43 -0.51 -10.80
N MET A 319 -20.60 -0.38 -11.85
CA MET A 319 -19.19 -0.76 -11.82
C MET A 319 -18.32 0.47 -11.56
N ARG A 320 -17.43 0.35 -10.57
CA ARG A 320 -16.37 1.32 -10.30
C ARG A 320 -15.01 0.64 -10.39
N VAL A 321 -14.11 1.21 -11.18
CA VAL A 321 -12.71 0.78 -11.24
C VAL A 321 -11.83 1.89 -10.67
N ARG A 322 -10.96 1.57 -9.73
CA ARG A 322 -9.99 2.49 -9.14
C ARG A 322 -8.58 2.00 -9.45
N TRP A 323 -7.65 2.89 -9.77
CA TRP A 323 -6.23 2.56 -9.91
C TRP A 323 -5.31 3.70 -9.49
N ASP A 324 -4.07 3.38 -9.14
CA ASP A 324 -3.02 4.36 -8.86
C ASP A 324 -2.09 4.56 -10.08
N ASP A 325 -1.06 5.39 -9.92
CA ASP A 325 -0.02 5.62 -10.93
C ASP A 325 1.01 4.47 -11.02
N LYS A 326 0.77 3.36 -10.34
CA LYS A 326 1.71 2.27 -10.14
C LYS A 326 1.12 0.91 -10.52
N ASP A 327 0.79 0.10 -9.52
CA ASP A 327 0.47 -1.31 -9.63
C ASP A 327 -0.70 -1.71 -8.73
N THR A 328 -1.48 -0.74 -8.24
CA THR A 328 -2.69 -1.00 -7.46
C THR A 328 -3.92 -0.71 -8.29
N TRP A 329 -4.86 -1.66 -8.30
CA TRP A 329 -6.20 -1.46 -8.82
C TRP A 329 -7.26 -2.19 -8.00
N LEU A 330 -8.49 -1.69 -8.08
CA LEU A 330 -9.67 -2.24 -7.44
C LEU A 330 -10.84 -2.21 -8.44
N ILE A 331 -11.65 -3.26 -8.45
CA ILE A 331 -12.93 -3.32 -9.17
C ILE A 331 -14.00 -3.53 -8.12
N THR A 332 -14.94 -2.59 -8.03
CA THR A 332 -16.10 -2.68 -7.13
C THR A 332 -17.37 -2.81 -7.96
N LEU A 333 -18.20 -3.79 -7.60
CA LEU A 333 -19.52 -4.01 -8.19
C LEU A 333 -20.60 -3.69 -7.16
N SER A 334 -21.49 -2.76 -7.48
CA SER A 334 -22.62 -2.39 -6.61
C SER A 334 -23.92 -3.14 -6.94
N GLU A 335 -23.89 -4.05 -7.91
CA GLU A 335 -25.03 -4.92 -8.25
C GLU A 335 -25.31 -5.94 -7.12
N PRO A 336 -26.57 -6.27 -6.83
CA PRO A 336 -26.91 -7.42 -5.98
C PRO A 336 -26.32 -8.72 -6.54
N LEU A 337 -25.87 -9.60 -5.65
CA LEU A 337 -25.31 -10.91 -6.03
C LEU A 337 -26.31 -11.71 -6.86
N GLU A 338 -27.61 -11.64 -6.52
CA GLU A 338 -28.67 -12.38 -7.21
C GLU A 338 -28.94 -11.88 -8.65
N GLU A 339 -28.52 -10.67 -8.99
CA GLU A 339 -28.70 -10.07 -10.32
C GLU A 339 -27.56 -10.41 -11.29
N LEU A 340 -26.44 -10.89 -10.77
CA LEU A 340 -25.29 -11.33 -11.54
C LEU A 340 -25.39 -12.85 -11.74
N ASN A 341 -25.77 -13.30 -12.94
CA ASN A 341 -25.90 -14.73 -13.29
C ASN A 341 -24.85 -15.62 -12.59
N ASN A 342 -25.30 -16.49 -11.69
CA ASN A 342 -24.48 -17.33 -10.80
C ASN A 342 -23.62 -18.39 -11.53
N ASP A 343 -23.81 -18.58 -12.84
CA ASP A 343 -23.14 -19.62 -13.62
C ASP A 343 -21.82 -19.17 -14.28
N GLY A 344 -21.50 -17.87 -14.22
CA GLY A 344 -20.38 -17.29 -14.97
C GLY A 344 -19.17 -17.04 -14.10
N ASN A 345 -18.13 -17.86 -14.22
CA ASN A 345 -16.81 -17.54 -13.71
C ASN A 345 -16.27 -16.26 -14.38
N ARG A 346 -15.79 -15.27 -13.61
CA ARG A 346 -15.65 -13.88 -14.09
C ARG A 346 -14.22 -13.43 -14.30
N GLY A 347 -13.21 -14.28 -14.10
CA GLY A 347 -11.81 -13.93 -14.34
C GLY A 347 -10.93 -14.23 -13.13
N LEU A 348 -9.80 -13.51 -13.02
CA LEU A 348 -8.94 -13.53 -11.85
C LEU A 348 -9.66 -13.05 -10.57
N CYS A 349 -10.75 -12.30 -10.69
CA CYS A 349 -11.55 -11.84 -9.56
C CYS A 349 -12.54 -12.88 -9.02
N GLY A 350 -12.53 -14.12 -9.51
CA GLY A 350 -13.41 -15.19 -9.04
C GLY A 350 -14.79 -15.17 -9.71
N ASN A 351 -15.75 -15.85 -9.10
CA ASN A 351 -17.12 -15.97 -9.59
C ASN A 351 -18.11 -15.05 -8.87
N PHE A 352 -17.76 -14.51 -7.70
CA PHE A 352 -18.59 -13.57 -6.93
C PHE A 352 -19.98 -14.16 -6.63
N ASP A 353 -19.98 -15.29 -5.92
CA ASP A 353 -21.16 -16.00 -5.42
C ASP A 353 -21.22 -16.07 -3.88
N GLY A 354 -20.27 -15.44 -3.20
CA GLY A 354 -20.15 -15.43 -1.74
C GLY A 354 -19.35 -16.58 -1.16
N GLU A 355 -18.79 -17.50 -1.97
CA GLU A 355 -18.01 -18.65 -1.50
C GLU A 355 -16.54 -18.58 -1.97
N ALA A 356 -15.68 -17.95 -1.16
CA ALA A 356 -14.25 -17.78 -1.48
C ALA A 356 -13.51 -19.08 -1.88
N LEU A 357 -13.88 -20.23 -1.31
CA LEU A 357 -13.20 -21.51 -1.56
C LEU A 357 -13.42 -22.03 -2.99
N ASN A 358 -14.43 -21.55 -3.70
CA ASN A 358 -14.77 -22.00 -5.03
C ASN A 358 -14.32 -21.01 -6.14
N ASP A 359 -13.65 -19.91 -5.76
CA ASP A 359 -13.31 -18.80 -6.66
C ASP A 359 -12.26 -19.16 -7.73
N MET A 360 -11.39 -20.14 -7.46
CA MET A 360 -10.35 -20.58 -8.40
C MET A 360 -10.89 -21.51 -9.48
N LYS A 361 -12.02 -21.17 -10.11
CA LYS A 361 -12.50 -21.84 -11.33
C LYS A 361 -11.66 -21.35 -12.51
N THR A 362 -11.23 -22.25 -13.38
CA THR A 362 -10.52 -21.89 -14.62
C THR A 362 -11.48 -21.32 -15.67
N ALA A 363 -10.96 -20.70 -16.74
CA ALA A 363 -11.78 -20.25 -17.87
C ALA A 363 -12.60 -21.39 -18.53
N ALA A 364 -12.17 -22.66 -18.38
CA ALA A 364 -12.90 -23.84 -18.82
C ALA A 364 -13.94 -24.35 -17.80
N GLY A 365 -14.11 -23.67 -16.67
CA GLY A 365 -15.07 -24.02 -15.61
C GLY A 365 -14.56 -25.04 -14.59
N MET A 366 -13.33 -25.53 -14.69
CA MET A 366 -12.77 -26.49 -13.73
C MET A 366 -12.27 -25.78 -12.47
N LEU A 367 -12.72 -26.21 -11.29
CA LEU A 367 -12.19 -25.75 -10.01
C LEU A 367 -10.77 -26.32 -9.78
N VAL A 368 -9.83 -25.45 -9.43
CA VAL A 368 -8.44 -25.82 -9.12
C VAL A 368 -8.00 -25.21 -7.80
N THR A 369 -6.93 -25.77 -7.22
CA THR A 369 -6.33 -25.28 -5.97
C THR A 369 -4.98 -24.58 -6.20
N ASN A 370 -4.46 -24.62 -7.43
CA ASN A 370 -3.17 -24.02 -7.79
C ASN A 370 -3.38 -22.64 -8.44
N PRO A 371 -2.92 -21.55 -7.82
CA PRO A 371 -3.08 -20.19 -8.35
C PRO A 371 -2.47 -19.96 -9.73
N ALA A 372 -1.37 -20.64 -10.06
CA ALA A 372 -0.76 -20.53 -11.38
C ALA A 372 -1.61 -21.21 -12.44
N ALA A 373 -2.18 -22.39 -12.15
CA ALA A 373 -3.12 -23.05 -13.06
C ALA A 373 -4.38 -22.21 -13.27
N PHE A 374 -4.93 -21.65 -12.20
CA PHE A 374 -6.06 -20.72 -12.24
C PHE A 374 -5.73 -19.49 -13.10
N GLY A 375 -4.67 -18.75 -12.77
CA GLY A 375 -4.35 -17.49 -13.43
C GLY A 375 -3.93 -17.65 -14.90
N ASN A 376 -3.18 -18.71 -15.24
CA ASN A 376 -2.78 -18.97 -16.62
C ASN A 376 -3.98 -19.30 -17.52
N SER A 377 -5.05 -19.90 -16.96
CA SER A 377 -6.27 -20.18 -17.73
C SER A 377 -6.99 -18.91 -18.20
N TRP A 378 -6.74 -17.78 -17.56
CA TRP A 378 -7.35 -16.47 -17.85
C TRP A 378 -6.50 -15.56 -18.74
N GLY A 379 -5.42 -16.09 -19.33
CA GLY A 379 -4.59 -15.37 -20.28
C GLY A 379 -5.35 -15.05 -21.57
N ALA A 380 -5.11 -13.86 -22.12
CA ALA A 380 -5.61 -13.51 -23.46
C ALA A 380 -5.03 -14.47 -24.52
N PRO A 381 -5.76 -14.72 -25.63
CA PRO A 381 -5.26 -15.53 -26.75
C PRO A 381 -3.87 -15.08 -27.19
N LYS A 382 -2.99 -16.04 -27.48
CA LYS A 382 -1.57 -15.82 -27.80
C LYS A 382 -1.38 -15.33 -29.24
N ASP A 383 -2.16 -14.32 -29.66
CA ASP A 383 -2.37 -13.99 -31.07
C ASP A 383 -1.13 -13.42 -31.78
N PHE A 384 -0.13 -12.89 -31.05
CA PHE A 384 1.07 -12.27 -31.67
C PHE A 384 2.39 -12.47 -30.90
N GLY A 385 2.51 -13.49 -30.04
CA GLY A 385 3.76 -13.78 -29.35
C GLY A 385 3.66 -14.91 -28.33
N THR A 386 4.80 -15.45 -27.93
CA THR A 386 4.88 -16.42 -26.83
C THR A 386 4.63 -15.70 -25.50
N CYS A 387 3.41 -15.83 -24.98
CA CYS A 387 3.15 -15.62 -23.56
C CYS A 387 3.44 -16.94 -22.84
N PRO A 388 4.58 -17.09 -22.13
CA PRO A 388 4.84 -18.28 -21.34
C PRO A 388 3.92 -18.31 -20.12
N ASP A 389 3.50 -19.50 -19.74
CA ASP A 389 2.69 -19.71 -18.55
C ASP A 389 3.51 -19.35 -17.30
N ALA A 390 2.89 -18.63 -16.37
CA ALA A 390 3.52 -18.23 -15.13
C ALA A 390 3.70 -19.46 -14.22
N PRO A 391 4.85 -19.59 -13.54
CA PRO A 391 5.06 -20.67 -12.57
C PRO A 391 4.26 -20.43 -11.29
N ALA A 392 4.11 -21.49 -10.49
CA ALA A 392 3.67 -21.34 -9.11
C ALA A 392 4.70 -20.52 -8.33
N MET A 393 4.22 -19.60 -7.48
CA MET A 393 5.09 -18.78 -6.65
C MET A 393 5.53 -19.54 -5.40
N SER A 394 6.83 -19.50 -5.09
CA SER A 394 7.38 -20.02 -3.84
C SER A 394 7.60 -18.90 -2.81
N TYR A 395 7.55 -19.25 -1.53
CA TYR A 395 8.00 -18.37 -0.45
C TYR A 395 9.51 -18.12 -0.55
N MET A 396 9.90 -16.85 -0.50
CA MET A 396 11.25 -16.36 -0.80
C MET A 396 12.08 -16.05 0.46
N CYS A 397 11.48 -15.94 1.64
CA CYS A 397 12.21 -15.68 2.90
C CYS A 397 12.68 -16.96 3.60
N ARG A 398 13.54 -17.74 2.94
CA ARG A 398 14.08 -19.00 3.51
C ARG A 398 15.33 -18.82 4.35
N GLU A 399 16.02 -17.70 4.19
CA GLU A 399 17.24 -17.38 4.92
C GLU A 399 16.92 -16.51 6.13
N SER A 400 17.23 -17.01 7.33
CA SER A 400 16.92 -16.34 8.60
C SER A 400 17.41 -14.88 8.68
N GLY A 401 18.62 -14.59 8.17
CA GLY A 401 19.16 -13.22 8.17
C GLY A 401 18.41 -12.25 7.23
N THR A 402 17.90 -12.74 6.11
CA THR A 402 17.10 -11.97 5.14
C THR A 402 15.69 -11.76 5.70
N GLU A 403 15.10 -12.84 6.24
CA GLU A 403 13.78 -12.84 6.84
C GLU A 403 13.69 -11.89 8.04
N ASN A 404 14.67 -11.88 8.95
CA ASN A 404 14.68 -10.96 10.10
C ASN A 404 14.70 -9.49 9.68
N LYS A 405 15.43 -9.14 8.62
CA LYS A 405 15.44 -7.79 8.06
C LYS A 405 14.09 -7.42 7.45
N ALA A 406 13.48 -8.36 6.71
CA ALA A 406 12.17 -8.17 6.12
C ALA A 406 11.08 -7.99 7.19
N LYS A 407 11.07 -8.85 8.22
CA LYS A 407 10.17 -8.76 9.38
C LYS A 407 10.31 -7.40 10.06
N ALA A 408 11.55 -6.97 10.36
CA ALA A 408 11.80 -5.66 10.98
C ALA A 408 11.29 -4.49 10.13
N ALA A 409 11.50 -4.51 8.81
CA ALA A 409 11.07 -3.46 7.90
C ALA A 409 9.53 -3.38 7.78
N CYS A 410 8.85 -4.54 7.83
CA CYS A 410 7.40 -4.64 7.68
C CYS A 410 6.64 -4.58 9.01
N ASN A 411 7.32 -4.63 10.16
CA ASN A 411 6.72 -4.77 11.49
C ASN A 411 5.75 -3.65 11.84
N MET A 412 5.92 -2.46 11.25
CA MET A 412 5.02 -1.33 11.51
C MET A 412 3.57 -1.66 11.17
N LEU A 413 3.30 -2.54 10.19
CA LEU A 413 1.94 -3.03 9.92
C LEU A 413 1.30 -3.66 11.15
N ARG A 414 2.08 -4.34 12.01
CA ARG A 414 1.60 -5.02 13.21
C ARG A 414 1.59 -4.13 14.45
N THR A 415 2.02 -2.88 14.35
CA THR A 415 2.08 -1.93 15.48
C THR A 415 1.29 -0.66 15.17
N HIS A 416 1.16 0.23 16.15
CA HIS A 416 0.58 1.55 15.91
C HIS A 416 1.44 2.32 14.87
N PRO A 417 0.85 3.10 13.95
CA PRO A 417 -0.58 3.42 13.82
C PRO A 417 -1.41 2.41 13.03
N PHE A 418 -0.80 1.41 12.38
CA PHE A 418 -1.56 0.46 11.57
C PHE A 418 -2.43 -0.49 12.38
N SER A 419 -2.05 -0.75 13.63
CA SER A 419 -2.84 -1.59 14.52
C SER A 419 -4.25 -1.05 14.81
N ASP A 420 -4.49 0.24 14.57
CA ASP A 420 -5.80 0.90 14.72
C ASP A 420 -6.87 0.29 13.80
N CYS A 421 -6.46 -0.45 12.76
CA CYS A 421 -7.34 -1.06 11.78
C CYS A 421 -7.42 -2.59 11.84
N HIS A 422 -6.63 -3.25 12.69
CA HIS A 422 -6.52 -4.72 12.71
C HIS A 422 -7.85 -5.44 12.90
N ASP A 423 -8.76 -4.85 13.67
CA ASP A 423 -10.08 -5.42 13.92
C ASP A 423 -11.06 -5.30 12.74
N THR A 424 -10.74 -4.44 11.76
CA THR A 424 -11.59 -4.15 10.59
C THR A 424 -11.00 -4.77 9.33
N VAL A 425 -9.68 -4.71 9.19
CA VAL A 425 -8.95 -5.25 8.05
C VAL A 425 -7.84 -6.17 8.55
N MET A 426 -7.87 -7.40 8.06
CA MET A 426 -6.90 -8.44 8.41
C MET A 426 -5.48 -8.06 7.99
N VAL A 427 -4.60 -7.83 8.97
CA VAL A 427 -3.22 -7.36 8.73
C VAL A 427 -2.25 -8.47 8.30
N ASN A 428 -2.47 -9.71 8.74
CA ASN A 428 -1.49 -10.79 8.61
C ASN A 428 -1.09 -11.02 7.15
N HIS A 429 -2.06 -10.98 6.24
CA HIS A 429 -1.83 -11.01 4.80
C HIS A 429 -0.83 -9.93 4.35
N TYR A 430 -1.11 -8.66 4.66
CA TYR A 430 -0.27 -7.53 4.26
C TYR A 430 1.13 -7.60 4.84
N TYR A 431 1.25 -8.03 6.09
CA TYR A 431 2.53 -8.22 6.77
C TYR A 431 3.36 -9.32 6.12
N HIS A 432 2.82 -10.53 6.00
CA HIS A 432 3.53 -11.67 5.41
C HIS A 432 3.88 -11.41 3.94
N ARG A 433 3.01 -10.70 3.21
CA ARG A 433 3.30 -10.30 1.84
C ARG A 433 4.42 -9.26 1.75
N CYS A 434 4.40 -8.24 2.60
CA CYS A 434 5.49 -7.26 2.70
C CYS A 434 6.83 -7.99 2.94
N VAL A 435 6.84 -8.93 3.89
CA VAL A 435 8.02 -9.73 4.22
C VAL A 435 8.51 -10.53 3.01
N ASN A 436 7.62 -11.27 2.35
CA ASN A 436 7.96 -12.08 1.19
C ASN A 436 8.45 -11.26 -0.01
N ASP A 437 7.81 -10.13 -0.32
CA ASP A 437 8.23 -9.23 -1.42
C ASP A 437 9.60 -8.61 -1.11
N PHE A 438 9.86 -8.27 0.16
CA PHE A 438 11.14 -7.73 0.58
C PHE A 438 12.27 -8.75 0.38
N CYS A 439 12.05 -10.00 0.78
CA CYS A 439 12.99 -11.09 0.52
C CYS A 439 13.16 -11.38 -0.97
N SER A 440 12.09 -11.27 -1.76
CA SER A 440 12.14 -11.47 -3.21
C SER A 440 13.08 -10.47 -3.88
N VAL A 441 13.01 -9.19 -3.48
CA VAL A 441 13.93 -8.14 -3.96
C VAL A 441 15.37 -8.44 -3.52
N LEU A 442 15.58 -8.81 -2.26
CA LEU A 442 16.91 -9.18 -1.76
C LEU A 442 17.50 -10.38 -2.51
N ALA A 443 16.72 -11.44 -2.74
CA ALA A 443 17.13 -12.62 -3.47
C ALA A 443 17.49 -12.28 -4.93
N TYR A 444 16.66 -11.49 -5.61
CA TYR A 444 16.92 -11.05 -6.98
C TYR A 444 18.25 -10.29 -7.10
N THR A 445 18.54 -9.36 -6.18
CA THR A 445 19.80 -8.60 -6.20
C THR A 445 21.03 -9.45 -5.95
N LYS A 446 20.94 -10.48 -5.10
CA LYS A 446 22.03 -11.45 -4.90
C LYS A 446 22.32 -12.25 -6.18
N VAL A 447 21.27 -12.71 -6.88
CA VAL A 447 21.42 -13.52 -8.10
C VAL A 447 21.95 -12.71 -9.28
N THR A 448 21.49 -11.47 -9.43
CA THR A 448 21.82 -10.63 -10.59
C THR A 448 23.10 -9.82 -10.43
N ASN A 449 23.72 -9.83 -9.25
CA ASN A 449 24.81 -8.92 -8.86
C ASN A 449 24.46 -7.43 -9.10
N GLU A 450 23.16 -7.09 -9.20
CA GLU A 450 22.72 -5.70 -9.30
C GLU A 450 22.90 -5.00 -7.95
N THR A 451 23.34 -3.74 -7.99
CA THR A 451 23.39 -2.90 -6.78
C THR A 451 21.98 -2.65 -6.28
N LEU A 452 21.63 -3.25 -5.13
CA LEU A 452 20.38 -2.99 -4.43
C LEU A 452 20.27 -1.51 -4.09
N ARG A 453 19.35 -0.82 -4.75
CA ARG A 453 19.05 0.57 -4.44
C ARG A 453 18.01 0.60 -3.32
N ARG A 454 18.24 1.40 -2.27
CA ARG A 454 17.33 1.53 -1.12
C ARG A 454 15.88 1.82 -1.54
N ASN A 455 15.69 2.57 -2.62
CA ASN A 455 14.37 2.88 -3.17
C ASN A 455 13.55 1.65 -3.59
N GLU A 456 14.17 0.50 -3.90
CA GLU A 456 13.45 -0.74 -4.23
C GLU A 456 12.82 -1.36 -2.98
N LEU A 457 13.57 -1.44 -1.87
CA LEU A 457 13.05 -1.95 -0.60
C LEU A 457 12.01 -1.01 0.00
N ASP A 458 12.28 0.31 -0.05
CA ASP A 458 11.30 1.32 0.37
C ASP A 458 10.02 1.21 -0.47
N ALA A 459 10.11 0.93 -1.77
CA ALA A 459 8.93 0.74 -2.62
C ALA A 459 8.06 -0.45 -2.19
N VAL A 460 8.67 -1.56 -1.76
CA VAL A 460 7.96 -2.71 -1.19
C VAL A 460 7.21 -2.32 0.09
N VAL A 461 7.93 -1.75 1.06
CA VAL A 461 7.38 -1.39 2.37
C VAL A 461 6.27 -0.33 2.22
N CYS A 462 6.56 0.75 1.48
CA CYS A 462 5.59 1.80 1.23
C CYS A 462 4.39 1.31 0.42
N GLY A 463 4.57 0.36 -0.48
CA GLY A 463 3.49 -0.27 -1.24
C GLY A 463 2.53 -1.01 -0.31
N ALA A 464 3.06 -1.90 0.55
CA ALA A 464 2.25 -2.64 1.52
C ALA A 464 1.51 -1.71 2.51
N PHE A 465 2.21 -0.71 3.04
CA PHE A 465 1.63 0.27 3.98
C PHE A 465 0.51 1.09 3.32
N SER A 466 0.71 1.50 2.07
CA SER A 466 -0.30 2.24 1.31
C SER A 466 -1.51 1.37 0.98
N ALA A 467 -1.30 0.11 0.64
CA ALA A 467 -2.38 -0.83 0.35
C ALA A 467 -3.23 -1.09 1.59
N TYR A 468 -2.60 -1.39 2.73
CA TYR A 468 -3.30 -1.63 4.00
C TYR A 468 -4.06 -0.40 4.48
N SER A 469 -3.40 0.77 4.58
CA SER A 469 -4.08 2.02 4.97
C SER A 469 -5.20 2.44 4.02
N SER A 470 -5.09 2.13 2.72
CA SER A 470 -6.17 2.39 1.77
C SER A 470 -7.39 1.49 2.00
N GLU A 471 -7.19 0.24 2.42
CA GLU A 471 -8.31 -0.64 2.77
C GLU A 471 -8.97 -0.19 4.08
N CYS A 472 -8.15 0.19 5.06
CA CYS A 472 -8.62 0.77 6.32
C CYS A 472 -9.48 2.02 6.10
N GLY A 473 -9.02 2.95 5.27
CA GLY A 473 -9.77 4.15 4.92
C GLY A 473 -11.07 3.85 4.17
N SER A 474 -11.12 2.75 3.40
CA SER A 474 -12.36 2.29 2.76
C SER A 474 -13.38 1.74 3.76
N SER A 475 -12.91 1.37 4.96
CA SER A 475 -13.72 0.94 6.10
C SER A 475 -13.85 2.03 7.18
N ASN A 476 -13.62 3.31 6.80
CA ASN A 476 -13.67 4.49 7.66
C ASN A 476 -12.66 4.54 8.83
N VAL A 477 -11.58 3.76 8.78
CA VAL A 477 -10.46 3.85 9.72
C VAL A 477 -9.32 4.63 9.08
N ILE A 478 -9.09 5.86 9.52
CA ILE A 478 -8.05 6.75 8.96
C ILE A 478 -6.75 6.56 9.74
N ILE A 479 -5.68 6.19 9.03
CA ILE A 479 -4.37 5.95 9.61
C ILE A 479 -3.39 6.99 9.06
N ASP A 480 -2.87 7.86 9.93
CA ASP A 480 -1.80 8.80 9.57
C ASP A 480 -0.43 8.19 9.89
N TRP A 481 0.27 7.71 8.87
CA TRP A 481 1.49 6.91 9.02
C TRP A 481 2.69 7.46 8.24
N ARG A 482 2.47 8.41 7.31
CA ARG A 482 3.56 8.94 6.47
C ARG A 482 4.30 10.02 7.23
N THR A 483 5.62 10.02 7.13
CA THR A 483 6.46 11.08 7.71
C THR A 483 7.42 11.64 6.67
N SER A 484 8.19 12.67 7.04
CA SER A 484 9.23 13.22 6.16
C SER A 484 10.34 12.20 5.81
N GLN A 485 10.47 11.15 6.62
CA GLN A 485 11.49 10.10 6.50
C GLN A 485 10.89 8.74 6.09
N LEU A 486 9.58 8.54 6.26
CA LEU A 486 8.88 7.30 5.90
C LEU A 486 7.85 7.57 4.80
N CYS A 487 8.12 7.06 3.60
CA CYS A 487 7.19 7.08 2.47
C CYS A 487 6.61 8.47 2.17
N ARG A 488 7.44 9.51 2.30
CA ARG A 488 7.09 10.91 2.08
C ARG A 488 6.41 11.11 0.73
N LYS A 489 5.32 11.88 0.74
CA LYS A 489 4.63 12.38 -0.45
C LYS A 489 4.71 13.91 -0.47
N TRP A 490 4.57 14.48 -1.67
CA TRP A 490 4.46 15.91 -1.91
C TRP A 490 3.06 16.14 -2.48
N CYS A 491 2.34 17.09 -1.91
CA CYS A 491 0.99 17.46 -2.34
C CYS A 491 1.03 18.77 -3.10
#